data_AF-A0A963UQ43-F1
#
_entry.id   AF-A0A963UQ43-F1
#
_cell.length_a   1.000
_cell.length_b   1.000
_cell.length_c   1.000
_cell.angle_alpha   90.00
_cell.angle_beta   90.00
_cell.angle_gamma   90.00
#
_symmetry.space_group_name_H-M   'P 1'
#
loop_
_entity.id
_entity.type
_entity.pdbx_description
1 polymer ?
#
loop_
_entity_poly.entity_id
_entity_poly.type
_entity_poly.pdbx_seq_one_letter_code
_entity_poly.pdbx_strand_id
1 'polypeptide(L)'
;MNGLAGIFGQLAVETLRQPRMAARRLIGWDLPPGARFTALVLAAVLSILSFLASFAISPPAEIPAIFALMTNPWLGVPLQVASQLVLALIMTLSGRAQGAKGRFADAVVLVAMVQVLLAAGQVLQTLIYLALPILTLPLALGVLALFVWIITSFTAELHGLPGFLKPFGALLLTFLLIMVVLAVIMSVLGFAPSVSGAGHV
;
A
#
# COMPACT_ATOMS: atom_id res chain seq x y z
N MET A 1 -8.72 -4.86 -30.74
CA MET A 1 -8.88 -5.87 -29.67
C MET A 1 -7.97 -5.46 -28.52
N ASN A 2 -8.47 -4.73 -27.53
CA ASN A 2 -7.65 -4.39 -26.36
C ASN A 2 -7.60 -5.65 -25.48
N GLY A 3 -6.46 -6.36 -25.48
CA GLY A 3 -6.25 -7.48 -24.57
C GLY A 3 -6.31 -7.02 -23.11
N LEU A 4 -6.41 -7.97 -22.16
CA LEU A 4 -6.47 -7.70 -20.72
C LEU A 4 -5.40 -6.68 -20.27
N ALA A 5 -4.17 -6.79 -20.79
CA ALA A 5 -3.08 -5.86 -20.52
C ALA A 5 -3.40 -4.40 -20.89
N GLY A 6 -4.13 -4.15 -21.97
CA GLY A 6 -4.55 -2.81 -22.38
C GLY A 6 -5.60 -2.21 -21.44
N ILE A 7 -6.50 -3.03 -20.89
CA ILE A 7 -7.49 -2.60 -19.90
C ILE A 7 -6.78 -2.21 -18.60
N PHE A 8 -5.86 -3.05 -18.10
CA PHE A 8 -5.08 -2.72 -16.90
C PHE A 8 -4.19 -1.48 -17.10
N GLY A 9 -3.57 -1.32 -18.26
CA GLY A 9 -2.79 -0.13 -18.60
C GLY A 9 -3.64 1.15 -18.61
N GLN A 10 -4.84 1.09 -19.19
CA GLN A 10 -5.77 2.22 -19.17
C GLN A 10 -6.25 2.54 -17.75
N LEU A 11 -6.59 1.54 -16.94
CA LEU A 11 -6.96 1.73 -15.54
C LEU A 11 -5.79 2.31 -14.73
N ALA A 12 -4.55 1.90 -15.01
CA ALA A 12 -3.38 2.45 -14.35
C ALA A 12 -3.23 3.95 -14.66
N VAL A 13 -3.28 4.32 -15.95
CA VAL A 13 -3.22 5.73 -16.38
C VAL A 13 -4.39 6.53 -15.80
N GLU A 14 -5.59 5.96 -15.78
CA GLU A 14 -6.79 6.57 -15.18
C GLU A 14 -6.60 6.77 -13.68
N THR A 15 -6.00 5.81 -12.97
CA THR A 15 -5.74 5.94 -11.52
C THR A 15 -4.71 7.03 -11.23
N LEU A 16 -3.70 7.18 -12.10
CA LEU A 16 -2.68 8.22 -11.96
C LEU A 16 -3.23 9.63 -12.25
N ARG A 17 -4.15 9.77 -13.21
CA ARG A 17 -4.69 11.07 -13.63
C ARG A 17 -5.96 11.47 -12.88
N GLN A 18 -6.84 10.51 -12.62
CA GLN A 18 -8.19 10.70 -12.11
C GLN A 18 -8.54 9.57 -11.11
N PRO A 19 -7.85 9.51 -9.95
CA PRO A 19 -7.99 8.41 -8.99
C PRO A 19 -9.43 8.22 -8.49
N ARG A 20 -10.22 9.29 -8.37
CA ARG A 20 -11.63 9.17 -7.97
C ARG A 20 -12.49 8.41 -8.99
N MET A 21 -12.27 8.65 -10.29
CA MET A 21 -13.00 7.94 -11.33
C MET A 21 -12.61 6.47 -11.39
N ALA A 22 -11.32 6.17 -11.25
CA ALA A 22 -10.84 4.79 -11.13
C ALA A 22 -11.45 4.08 -9.91
N ALA A 23 -11.49 4.73 -8.75
CA ALA A 23 -12.10 4.18 -7.55
C ALA A 23 -13.59 3.87 -7.75
N ARG A 24 -14.35 4.82 -8.31
CA ARG A 24 -15.77 4.64 -8.61
C ARG A 24 -16.01 3.46 -9.57
N ARG A 25 -15.17 3.32 -10.60
CA ARG A 25 -15.21 2.18 -11.53
C ARG A 25 -14.96 0.84 -10.83
N LEU A 26 -13.91 0.77 -10.01
CA LEU A 26 -13.56 -0.45 -9.27
C LEU A 26 -14.64 -0.88 -8.28
N ILE A 27 -15.24 0.08 -7.57
CA ILE A 27 -16.37 -0.18 -6.68
C ILE A 27 -17.58 -0.65 -7.50
N GLY A 28 -17.84 -0.01 -8.64
CA GLY A 28 -18.97 -0.34 -9.52
C GLY A 28 -18.89 -1.70 -10.20
N TRP A 29 -17.73 -2.35 -10.25
CA TRP A 29 -17.59 -3.72 -10.73
C TRP A 29 -18.19 -4.77 -9.79
N ASP A 30 -18.51 -4.38 -8.54
CA ASP A 30 -19.11 -5.21 -7.50
C ASP A 30 -18.62 -6.66 -7.49
N LEU A 31 -17.29 -6.81 -7.50
CA LEU A 31 -16.64 -8.12 -7.62
C LEU A 31 -17.13 -9.09 -6.53
N PRO A 32 -17.27 -10.38 -6.79
CA PRO A 32 -17.59 -11.35 -5.76
C PRO A 32 -16.45 -11.42 -4.72
N PRO A 33 -16.73 -11.69 -3.43
CA PRO A 33 -15.72 -11.66 -2.36
C PRO A 33 -14.46 -12.49 -2.65
N GLY A 34 -14.61 -13.65 -3.28
CA GLY A 34 -13.49 -14.49 -3.71
C GLY A 34 -12.56 -13.78 -4.69
N ALA A 35 -13.10 -13.09 -5.69
CA ALA A 35 -12.28 -12.35 -6.66
C ALA A 35 -11.53 -11.17 -6.02
N ARG A 36 -12.13 -10.50 -5.03
CA ARG A 36 -11.49 -9.41 -4.28
C ARG A 36 -10.27 -9.91 -3.50
N PHE A 37 -10.42 -11.05 -2.82
CA PHE A 37 -9.34 -11.65 -2.05
C PHE A 37 -8.24 -12.18 -2.96
N THR A 38 -8.60 -12.84 -4.07
CA THR A 38 -7.62 -13.28 -5.08
C THR A 38 -6.82 -12.10 -5.64
N ALA A 39 -7.47 -10.96 -5.95
CA ALA A 39 -6.77 -9.76 -6.40
C ALA A 39 -5.81 -9.21 -5.33
N LEU A 40 -6.21 -9.22 -4.05
CA LEU A 40 -5.36 -8.78 -2.95
C LEU A 40 -4.15 -9.71 -2.77
N VAL A 41 -4.34 -11.03 -2.81
CA VAL A 41 -3.25 -12.01 -2.72
C VAL A 41 -2.31 -11.89 -3.92
N LEU A 42 -2.83 -11.73 -5.14
CA LEU A 42 -1.99 -11.50 -6.33
C LEU A 42 -1.17 -10.22 -6.20
N ALA A 43 -1.77 -9.14 -5.71
CA ALA A 43 -1.05 -7.90 -5.44
C ALA A 43 0.05 -8.12 -4.38
N ALA A 44 -0.23 -8.90 -3.32
CA ALA A 44 0.75 -9.24 -2.29
C ALA A 44 1.95 -10.01 -2.86
N VAL A 45 1.68 -11.04 -3.66
CA VAL A 45 2.70 -11.85 -4.32
C VAL A 45 3.55 -10.98 -5.24
N LEU A 46 2.92 -10.13 -6.04
CA LEU A 46 3.63 -9.20 -6.92
C LEU A 46 4.52 -8.24 -6.12
N SER A 47 4.01 -7.66 -5.03
CA SER A 47 4.79 -6.78 -4.14
C SER A 47 6.01 -7.49 -3.53
N ILE A 48 5.84 -8.74 -3.06
CA ILE A 48 6.96 -9.53 -2.51
C ILE A 48 7.97 -9.89 -3.58
N LEU A 49 7.54 -10.30 -4.78
CA LEU A 49 8.46 -10.58 -5.87
C LEU A 49 9.26 -9.35 -6.27
N SER A 50 8.62 -8.18 -6.38
CA SER A 50 9.31 -6.91 -6.62
C SER A 50 10.30 -6.59 -5.50
N PHE A 51 9.92 -6.78 -4.24
CA PHE A 51 10.80 -6.57 -3.09
C PHE A 51 12.04 -7.49 -3.13
N LEU A 52 11.84 -8.80 -3.35
CA LEU A 52 12.93 -9.77 -3.44
C LEU A 52 13.86 -9.47 -4.61
N ALA A 53 13.33 -9.04 -5.75
CA ALA A 53 14.13 -8.63 -6.90
C ALA A 53 14.99 -7.41 -6.58
N SER A 54 14.41 -6.36 -5.97
CA SER A 54 15.17 -5.18 -5.53
C SER A 54 16.23 -5.55 -4.49
N PHE A 55 15.89 -6.41 -3.53
CA PHE A 55 16.79 -6.87 -2.47
C PHE A 55 17.99 -7.67 -3.03
N ALA A 56 17.77 -8.50 -4.04
CA ALA A 56 18.84 -9.26 -4.69
C ALA A 56 19.81 -8.37 -5.48
N ILE A 57 19.33 -7.26 -6.04
CA ILE A 57 20.13 -6.31 -6.83
C ILE A 57 20.92 -5.36 -5.92
N SER A 58 20.28 -4.87 -4.85
CA SER A 58 20.87 -3.91 -3.92
C SER A 58 20.51 -4.30 -2.48
N PRO A 59 21.25 -5.24 -1.88
CA PRO A 59 21.03 -5.62 -0.49
C PRO A 59 21.42 -4.44 0.42
N PRO A 60 20.54 -4.01 1.33
CA PRO A 60 20.86 -2.93 2.26
C PRO A 60 21.94 -3.37 3.25
N ALA A 61 22.79 -2.43 3.67
CA ALA A 61 23.89 -2.70 4.62
C ALA A 61 23.38 -3.17 5.99
N GLU A 62 22.21 -2.69 6.41
CA GLU A 62 21.50 -3.15 7.60
C GLU A 62 20.08 -3.57 7.22
N ILE A 63 19.67 -4.74 7.70
CA ILE A 63 18.33 -5.28 7.49
C ILE A 63 17.58 -5.21 8.81
N PRO A 64 16.60 -4.30 8.96
CA PRO A 64 15.71 -4.33 10.10
C PRO A 64 15.04 -5.71 10.23
N ALA A 65 14.88 -6.22 11.45
CA ALA A 65 14.39 -7.58 11.70
C ALA A 65 13.08 -7.91 10.97
N ILE A 66 12.17 -6.94 10.83
CA ILE A 66 10.92 -7.12 10.09
C ILE A 66 11.13 -7.35 8.59
N PHE A 67 12.13 -6.73 7.97
CA PHE A 67 12.47 -6.95 6.57
C PHE A 67 13.17 -8.30 6.35
N ALA A 68 13.91 -8.80 7.34
CA ALA A 68 14.47 -10.14 7.30
C ALA A 68 13.40 -11.24 7.33
N LEU A 69 12.21 -10.97 7.88
CA LEU A 69 11.08 -11.90 7.77
C LEU A 69 10.47 -11.89 6.36
N MET A 70 10.56 -10.77 5.64
CA MET A 70 9.99 -10.63 4.29
C MET A 70 10.84 -11.31 3.21
N THR A 71 12.11 -11.60 3.47
CA THR A 71 12.96 -12.34 2.52
C THR A 71 12.59 -13.81 2.42
N ASN A 72 11.89 -14.40 3.41
CA ASN A 72 11.30 -15.73 3.30
C ASN A 72 9.91 -15.63 2.66
N PRO A 73 9.68 -16.15 1.44
CA PRO A 73 8.39 -16.02 0.75
C PRO A 73 7.19 -16.57 1.54
N TRP A 74 7.41 -17.62 2.34
CA TRP A 74 6.37 -18.26 3.14
C TRP A 74 5.88 -17.38 4.30
N LEU A 75 6.71 -16.45 4.78
CA LEU A 75 6.36 -15.49 5.82
C LEU A 75 6.06 -14.10 5.24
N GLY A 76 6.80 -13.70 4.22
CA GLY A 76 6.68 -12.41 3.54
C GLY A 76 5.33 -12.23 2.87
N VAL A 77 4.82 -13.22 2.14
CA VAL A 77 3.52 -13.10 1.46
C VAL A 77 2.37 -12.94 2.47
N PRO A 78 2.23 -13.77 3.51
CA PRO A 78 1.20 -13.55 4.54
C PRO A 78 1.34 -12.19 5.25
N LEU A 79 2.56 -11.76 5.57
CA LEU A 79 2.80 -10.47 6.22
C LEU A 79 2.42 -9.29 5.31
N GLN A 80 2.69 -9.42 4.01
CA GLN A 80 2.28 -8.44 3.00
C GLN A 80 0.76 -8.38 2.89
N VAL A 81 0.08 -9.52 2.81
CA VAL A 81 -1.39 -9.61 2.83
C VAL A 81 -1.95 -8.94 4.08
N ALA A 82 -1.39 -9.24 5.26
CA ALA A 82 -1.80 -8.62 6.51
C ALA A 82 -1.64 -7.09 6.48
N SER A 83 -0.51 -6.60 5.95
CA SER A 83 -0.25 -5.17 5.80
C SER A 83 -1.26 -4.48 4.89
N GLN A 84 -1.66 -5.14 3.79
CA GLN A 84 -2.70 -4.64 2.89
C GLN A 84 -4.09 -4.64 3.56
N LEU A 85 -4.42 -5.67 4.34
CA LEU A 85 -5.66 -5.71 5.10
C LEU A 85 -5.72 -4.62 6.18
N VAL A 86 -4.61 -4.35 6.85
CA VAL A 86 -4.48 -3.23 7.80
C VAL A 86 -4.71 -1.90 7.08
N LEU A 87 -4.14 -1.71 5.89
CA LEU A 87 -4.41 -0.51 5.08
C LEU A 87 -5.89 -0.40 4.68
N ALA A 88 -6.52 -1.49 4.26
CA ALA A 88 -7.95 -1.53 3.95
C ALA A 88 -8.80 -1.21 5.18
N LEU A 89 -8.38 -1.66 6.37
CA LEU A 89 -9.02 -1.35 7.64
C LEU A 89 -8.87 0.13 7.99
N ILE A 90 -7.67 0.70 7.87
CA ILE A 90 -7.41 2.15 8.06
C ILE A 90 -8.31 2.96 7.12
N MET A 91 -8.35 2.59 5.84
CA MET A 91 -9.23 3.23 4.85
C MET A 91 -10.69 3.12 5.27
N THR A 92 -11.14 1.98 5.78
CA THR A 92 -12.54 1.79 6.18
C THR A 92 -12.89 2.57 7.43
N LEU A 93 -12.01 2.61 8.43
CA LEU A 93 -12.24 3.25 9.72
C LEU A 93 -12.16 4.78 9.64
N SER A 94 -11.33 5.33 8.74
CA SER A 94 -11.12 6.78 8.61
C SER A 94 -12.39 7.58 8.32
N GLY A 95 -13.39 6.99 7.67
CA GLY A 95 -14.67 7.64 7.40
C GLY A 95 -15.74 7.46 8.48
N ARG A 96 -15.61 6.48 9.38
CA ARG A 96 -16.74 6.07 10.25
C ARG A 96 -17.20 7.17 11.19
N ALA A 97 -16.27 7.96 11.73
CA ALA A 97 -16.60 9.10 12.58
C ALA A 97 -17.35 10.23 11.84
N GLN A 98 -17.35 10.23 10.51
CA GLN A 98 -17.97 11.25 9.66
C GLN A 98 -19.27 10.75 8.98
N GLY A 99 -19.86 9.65 9.48
CA GLY A 99 -21.12 9.09 8.95
C GLY A 99 -20.95 8.32 7.64
N ALA A 100 -19.74 7.83 7.36
CA ALA A 100 -19.41 7.30 6.05
C ALA A 100 -20.03 5.93 5.73
N LYS A 101 -20.17 5.68 4.43
CA LYS A 101 -20.82 4.49 3.83
C LYS A 101 -19.84 3.44 3.32
N GLY A 102 -18.53 3.69 3.44
CA GLY A 102 -17.49 2.83 2.87
C GLY A 102 -17.51 1.43 3.45
N ARG A 103 -17.58 0.41 2.59
CA ARG A 103 -17.54 -1.00 2.98
C ARG A 103 -16.09 -1.49 2.96
N PHE A 104 -15.73 -2.31 3.94
CA PHE A 104 -14.40 -2.95 3.98
C PHE A 104 -14.11 -3.75 2.71
N ALA A 105 -15.12 -4.43 2.17
CA ALA A 105 -14.98 -5.20 0.94
C ALA A 105 -14.60 -4.32 -0.27
N ASP A 106 -15.01 -3.06 -0.30
CA ASP A 106 -14.67 -2.13 -1.39
C ASP A 106 -13.26 -1.57 -1.16
N ALA A 107 -12.90 -1.28 0.10
CA ALA A 107 -11.54 -0.88 0.47
C ALA A 107 -10.49 -1.93 0.07
N VAL A 108 -10.79 -3.22 0.22
CA VAL A 108 -9.91 -4.32 -0.19
C VAL A 108 -9.54 -4.26 -1.68
N VAL A 109 -10.52 -4.02 -2.55
CA VAL A 109 -10.29 -3.92 -4.02
C VAL A 109 -9.46 -2.68 -4.34
N LEU A 110 -9.78 -1.56 -3.70
CA LEU A 110 -9.06 -0.31 -3.87
C LEU A 110 -7.58 -0.45 -3.43
N VAL A 111 -7.32 -1.09 -2.29
CA VAL A 111 -5.96 -1.36 -1.82
C VAL A 111 -5.22 -2.29 -2.78
N ALA A 112 -5.87 -3.35 -3.27
CA ALA A 112 -5.25 -4.27 -4.24
C ALA A 112 -4.76 -3.50 -5.49
N MET A 113 -5.59 -2.58 -6.02
CA MET A 113 -5.19 -1.74 -7.17
C MET A 113 -4.01 -0.81 -6.84
N VAL A 114 -4.05 -0.14 -5.69
CA VAL A 114 -2.94 0.72 -5.24
C VAL A 114 -1.64 -0.09 -5.17
N GLN A 115 -1.71 -1.30 -4.64
CA GLN A 115 -0.53 -2.17 -4.47
C GLN A 115 0.03 -2.65 -5.82
N VAL A 116 -0.81 -2.92 -6.81
CA VAL A 116 -0.37 -3.19 -8.18
C VAL A 116 0.37 -1.98 -8.76
N LEU A 117 -0.14 -0.76 -8.56
CA LEU A 117 0.53 0.47 -9.04
C LEU A 117 1.86 0.71 -8.33
N LEU A 118 1.92 0.51 -7.02
CA LEU A 118 3.16 0.63 -6.26
C LEU A 118 4.17 -0.44 -6.66
N ALA A 119 3.74 -1.69 -6.89
CA ALA A 119 4.62 -2.74 -7.36
C ALA A 119 5.19 -2.42 -8.75
N ALA A 120 4.39 -1.84 -9.66
CA ALA A 120 4.90 -1.34 -10.93
C ALA A 120 5.90 -0.18 -10.75
N GLY A 121 5.63 0.73 -9.81
CA GLY A 121 6.55 1.79 -9.42
C GLY A 121 7.87 1.26 -8.83
N GLN A 122 7.84 0.19 -8.06
CA GLN A 122 9.03 -0.50 -7.52
C GLN A 122 9.89 -1.09 -8.64
N VAL A 123 9.27 -1.73 -9.63
CA VAL A 123 9.99 -2.25 -10.81
C VAL A 123 10.64 -1.10 -11.58
N LEU A 124 9.92 -0.01 -11.83
CA LEU A 124 10.45 1.17 -12.51
C LEU A 124 11.63 1.79 -11.73
N GLN A 125 11.48 1.94 -10.42
CA GLN A 125 12.55 2.43 -9.54
C GLN A 125 13.80 1.54 -9.61
N THR A 126 13.62 0.21 -9.59
CA THR A 126 14.72 -0.75 -9.67
C THR A 126 15.47 -0.64 -10.99
N LEU A 127 14.74 -0.45 -12.10
CA LEU A 127 15.36 -0.25 -13.41
C LEU A 127 16.12 1.09 -13.50
N ILE A 128 15.56 2.17 -12.93
CA ILE A 128 16.20 3.48 -12.92
C ILE A 128 17.43 3.49 -12.00
N TYR A 129 17.37 2.80 -10.86
CA TYR A 129 18.53 2.64 -9.95
C TYR A 129 19.75 2.09 -10.70
N LEU A 130 19.55 1.12 -11.59
CA LEU A 130 20.61 0.51 -12.38
C LEU A 130 21.23 1.46 -13.41
N ALA A 131 20.43 2.39 -13.95
CA ALA A 131 20.88 3.35 -14.96
C ALA A 131 21.47 4.63 -14.35
N LEU A 132 20.79 5.21 -13.36
CA LEU A 132 21.06 6.52 -12.78
C LEU A 132 20.79 6.52 -11.27
N PRO A 133 21.77 6.13 -10.43
CA PRO A 133 21.60 6.04 -8.98
C PRO A 133 21.18 7.35 -8.32
N ILE A 134 21.57 8.50 -8.88
CA ILE A 134 21.27 9.84 -8.33
C ILE A 134 19.78 10.22 -8.39
N LEU A 135 18.99 9.56 -9.26
CA LEU A 135 17.56 9.83 -9.43
C LEU A 135 16.66 9.01 -8.49
N THR A 136 17.24 8.13 -7.69
CA THR A 136 16.50 7.16 -6.88
C THR A 136 15.69 7.83 -5.76
N LEU A 137 16.31 8.75 -5.03
CA LEU A 137 15.65 9.51 -3.97
C LEU A 137 14.48 10.37 -4.47
N PRO A 138 14.63 11.25 -5.47
CA PRO A 138 13.50 12.05 -5.96
C PRO A 138 12.38 11.18 -6.54
N LEU A 139 12.72 10.04 -7.16
CA LEU A 139 11.72 9.09 -7.65
C LEU A 139 10.95 8.43 -6.49
N ALA A 140 11.63 8.02 -5.43
CA ALA A 140 11.00 7.47 -4.23
C ALA A 140 10.03 8.47 -3.58
N LEU A 141 10.43 9.75 -3.49
CA LEU A 141 9.55 10.82 -3.01
C LEU A 141 8.35 11.03 -3.93
N GLY A 142 8.54 10.94 -5.25
CA GLY A 142 7.46 11.01 -6.23
C GLY A 142 6.45 9.86 -6.08
N VAL A 143 6.93 8.63 -5.90
CA VAL A 143 6.09 7.45 -5.64
C VAL A 143 5.33 7.58 -4.33
N LEU A 144 5.97 8.11 -3.27
CA LEU A 144 5.32 8.38 -1.99
C LEU A 144 4.22 9.45 -2.13
N ALA A 145 4.49 10.57 -2.82
CA ALA A 145 3.51 11.61 -3.05
C ALA A 145 2.31 11.09 -3.85
N LEU A 146 2.59 10.28 -4.88
CA LEU A 146 1.57 9.60 -5.68
C LEU A 146 0.73 8.64 -4.84
N PHE A 147 1.37 7.84 -3.98
CA PHE A 147 0.67 6.95 -3.04
C PHE A 147 -0.31 7.72 -2.16
N VAL A 148 0.17 8.78 -1.50
CA VAL A 148 -0.64 9.62 -0.60
C VAL A 148 -1.80 10.25 -1.37
N TRP A 149 -1.58 10.72 -2.59
CA TRP A 149 -2.63 11.27 -3.42
C TRP A 149 -3.69 10.22 -3.79
N ILE A 150 -3.28 9.05 -4.28
CA ILE A 150 -4.22 8.00 -4.70
C ILE A 150 -5.01 7.48 -3.51
N ILE A 151 -4.34 7.11 -2.40
CA ILE A 151 -5.01 6.52 -1.24
C ILE A 151 -6.01 7.49 -0.60
N THR A 152 -5.68 8.78 -0.56
CA THR A 152 -6.59 9.83 -0.09
C THR A 152 -7.80 9.96 -1.01
N SER A 153 -7.56 9.97 -2.33
CA SER A 153 -8.62 10.09 -3.33
C SER A 153 -9.56 8.89 -3.34
N PHE A 154 -9.01 7.69 -3.17
CA PHE A 154 -9.75 6.45 -3.04
C PHE A 154 -10.58 6.44 -1.75
N THR A 155 -10.01 6.88 -0.64
CA THR A 155 -10.71 7.03 0.64
C THR A 155 -11.84 8.06 0.54
N ALA A 156 -11.62 9.15 -0.19
CA ALA A 156 -12.64 10.16 -0.45
C ALA A 156 -13.84 9.56 -1.19
N GLU A 157 -13.60 8.84 -2.30
CA GLU A 157 -14.68 8.23 -3.08
C GLU A 157 -15.37 7.10 -2.32
N LEU A 158 -14.61 6.27 -1.59
CA LEU A 158 -15.13 5.17 -0.76
C LEU A 158 -16.16 5.66 0.27
N HIS A 159 -15.89 6.82 0.87
CA HIS A 159 -16.75 7.39 1.91
C HIS A 159 -17.72 8.46 1.41
N GLY A 160 -17.61 8.88 0.15
CA GLY A 160 -18.37 10.00 -0.41
C GLY A 160 -17.98 11.36 0.18
N LEU A 161 -16.73 11.52 0.63
CA LEU A 161 -16.25 12.74 1.28
C LEU A 161 -15.84 13.81 0.25
N PRO A 162 -16.30 15.06 0.38
CA PRO A 162 -15.88 16.15 -0.49
C PRO A 162 -14.47 16.64 -0.16
N GLY A 163 -13.75 17.13 -1.18
CA GLY A 163 -12.41 17.70 -1.06
C GLY A 163 -11.31 16.68 -0.72
N PHE A 164 -10.06 17.15 -0.61
CA PHE A 164 -8.89 16.31 -0.34
C PHE A 164 -8.52 16.27 1.14
N LEU A 165 -8.64 17.40 1.83
CA LEU A 165 -8.08 17.58 3.18
C LEU A 165 -8.80 16.76 4.26
N LYS A 166 -10.13 16.63 4.16
CA LYS A 166 -10.94 15.83 5.10
C LYS A 166 -10.57 14.34 5.07
N PRO A 167 -10.61 13.64 3.91
CA PRO A 167 -10.21 12.24 3.85
C PRO A 167 -8.73 12.05 4.17
N PHE A 168 -7.85 12.99 3.81
CA PHE A 168 -6.43 12.93 4.17
C PHE A 168 -6.21 12.96 5.69
N GLY A 169 -6.77 13.97 6.37
CA GLY A 169 -6.61 14.13 7.81
C GLY A 169 -7.22 12.95 8.58
N ALA A 170 -8.36 12.44 8.12
CA ALA A 170 -9.00 11.29 8.73
C ALA A 170 -8.20 10.00 8.52
N LEU A 171 -7.63 9.79 7.33
CA LEU A 171 -6.73 8.67 7.04
C LEU A 171 -5.48 8.75 7.93
N LEU A 172 -4.87 9.92 8.02
CA LEU A 172 -3.66 10.16 8.82
C LEU A 172 -3.91 9.90 10.31
N LEU A 173 -5.01 10.43 10.86
CA LEU A 173 -5.38 10.22 12.27
C LEU A 173 -5.62 8.73 12.55
N THR A 174 -6.34 8.04 11.67
CA THR A 174 -6.65 6.61 11.82
C THR A 174 -5.40 5.75 11.72
N PHE A 175 -4.50 6.09 10.79
CA PHE A 175 -3.20 5.45 10.67
C PHE A 175 -2.40 5.58 11.97
N LEU A 176 -2.28 6.80 12.52
CA LEU A 176 -1.56 7.04 13.78
C LEU A 176 -2.16 6.25 14.94
N LEU A 177 -3.48 6.25 15.09
CA LEU A 177 -4.16 5.49 16.15
C LEU A 177 -3.90 3.99 16.03
N ILE A 178 -3.97 3.43 14.82
CA ILE A 178 -3.70 2.00 14.59
C ILE A 178 -2.24 1.67 14.86
N MET A 179 -1.30 2.53 14.47
CA MET A 179 0.12 2.32 14.77
C MET A 179 0.39 2.33 16.27
N VAL A 180 -0.26 3.21 17.05
CA VAL A 180 -0.18 3.21 18.51
C VAL A 180 -0.74 1.91 19.08
N VAL A 181 -1.91 1.46 18.63
CA VAL A 181 -2.51 0.19 19.08
C VAL A 181 -1.59 -0.98 18.78
N LEU A 182 -1.01 -1.03 17.57
CA LEU A 182 -0.10 -2.10 17.16
C LEU A 182 1.19 -2.06 17.98
N ALA A 183 1.75 -0.88 18.24
CA ALA A 183 2.94 -0.73 19.08
C ALA A 183 2.69 -1.21 20.53
N VAL A 184 1.52 -0.91 21.10
CA VAL A 184 1.12 -1.41 22.42
C VAL A 184 1.00 -2.94 22.40
N ILE A 185 0.35 -3.52 21.39
CA ILE A 185 0.23 -4.98 21.24
C ILE A 185 1.62 -5.63 21.16
N MET A 186 2.52 -5.08 20.33
CA MET A 186 3.89 -5.59 20.20
C MET A 186 4.67 -5.51 21.51
N SER A 187 4.53 -4.40 22.24
CA SER A 187 5.15 -4.21 23.57
C SER A 187 4.65 -5.25 24.58
N VAL A 188 3.33 -5.48 24.64
CA VAL A 188 2.72 -6.48 25.53
C VAL A 188 3.16 -7.90 25.17
N LEU A 189 3.36 -8.20 23.89
CA LEU A 189 3.88 -9.48 23.40
C LEU A 189 5.40 -9.64 23.59
N GLY A 190 6.09 -8.66 24.18
CA GLY A 190 7.52 -8.70 24.44
C GLY A 190 8.40 -8.31 23.25
N PHE A 191 7.82 -7.87 22.14
CA PHE A 191 8.54 -7.27 21.01
C PHE A 191 8.77 -5.78 21.32
N ALA A 192 9.66 -5.48 22.27
CA ALA A 192 10.11 -4.11 22.48
C ALA A 192 11.11 -3.72 21.37
N PRO A 193 10.98 -2.54 20.74
CA PRO A 193 12.06 -2.02 19.90
C PRO A 193 13.28 -1.84 20.80
N SER A 194 14.28 -2.71 20.66
CA SER A 194 15.58 -2.49 21.28
C SER A 194 16.18 -1.26 20.61
N VAL A 195 16.21 -0.14 21.32
CA VAL A 195 16.98 1.04 20.92
C VAL A 195 18.47 0.67 21.06
N SER A 196 18.99 -0.11 20.13
CA SER A 196 20.41 -0.45 20.04
C SER A 196 21.13 0.73 19.39
N GLY A 197 21.28 1.81 20.16
CA GLY A 197 21.93 3.05 19.71
C GLY A 197 22.60 3.86 20.81
N ALA A 198 22.66 3.38 22.05
CA ALA A 198 23.36 4.06 23.14
C ALA A 198 24.38 3.11 23.78
N GLY A 199 25.63 3.15 23.30
CA GLY A 199 26.74 2.57 24.04
C GLY A 199 27.84 1.94 23.19
N HIS A 200 28.59 2.77 22.44
CA HIS A 200 30.04 2.58 22.29
C HIS A 200 30.68 3.97 22.30
N VAL A 201 31.04 4.40 23.51
CA VAL A 201 32.12 5.38 23.74
C VAL A 201 33.41 4.58 23.84
#